data_AF-A0A6I4UR23-F1
#
_entry.id   AF-A0A6I4UR23-F1
#
_cell.length_a   1.000
_cell.length_b   1.000
_cell.length_c   1.000
_cell.angle_alpha   90.00
_cell.angle_beta   90.00
_cell.angle_gamma   90.00
#
_symmetry.space_group_name_H-M   'P 1'
#
loop_
_entity.id
_entity.type
_entity.pdbx_description
1 polymer ?
#
loop_
_entity_poly.entity_id
_entity_poly.type
_entity_poly.pdbx_seq_one_letter_code
_entity_poly.pdbx_strand_id
1 'polypeptide(L)'
;MPEEPRPTPTTALTQFTPVPRLKDRSNGWSPEIQRAFIEALADTGSVKSAARAVGRSEVGAYQLRRHPQGAEFAAAWAAALAHGVQRIEDLAMDRAINGTEEPVYSYGKLIGTRMKYNDGLLMFMLRNRAPERFAGAGPARGLSAMDRTKMDRLKKQWRKEWEAEREAESVSPAEIRASIERKVAALKRRVQARTSPRAYELHLASSAQSRADEEAGWLPGTPYEPYAQRAAELLPACIEQLRAEWPSYEKAHPTPTEEELAEWEEAAEEERKAEAEEKPEGEPDRSANSGPHIRQLKDDRW
;
A
#
# COMPACT_ATOMS: atom_id res chain seq x y z
N MET A 1 20.28 -54.16 -30.44
CA MET A 1 19.91 -52.98 -31.25
C MET A 1 19.74 -51.82 -30.29
N PRO A 2 20.61 -50.80 -30.28
CA PRO A 2 20.34 -49.60 -29.50
C PRO A 2 19.13 -48.91 -30.14
N GLU A 3 18.08 -48.71 -29.34
CA GLU A 3 16.85 -48.03 -29.71
C GLU A 3 17.19 -46.55 -29.96
N GLU A 4 17.08 -46.08 -31.21
CA GLU A 4 17.29 -44.67 -31.55
C GLU A 4 16.33 -43.79 -30.73
N PRO A 5 16.81 -42.69 -30.12
CA PRO A 5 15.94 -41.81 -29.34
C PRO A 5 14.86 -41.23 -30.25
N ARG A 6 13.59 -41.44 -29.89
CA ARG A 6 12.45 -40.86 -30.60
C ARG A 6 12.67 -39.35 -30.75
N PRO A 7 12.60 -38.79 -31.97
CA PRO A 7 12.79 -37.36 -32.18
C PRO A 7 11.76 -36.59 -31.35
N THR A 8 12.21 -35.60 -30.59
CA THR A 8 11.28 -34.66 -29.93
C THR A 8 10.43 -33.97 -31.00
N PRO A 9 9.19 -33.54 -30.71
CA PRO A 9 8.33 -32.88 -31.71
C PRO A 9 9.03 -31.68 -32.38
N THR A 10 9.89 -30.98 -31.64
CA THR A 10 10.76 -29.90 -32.14
C THR A 10 11.76 -30.36 -33.21
N THR A 11 12.30 -31.59 -33.08
CA THR A 11 13.25 -32.18 -34.04
C THR A 11 12.59 -32.49 -35.39
N ALA A 12 11.29 -32.84 -35.42
CA ALA A 12 10.59 -33.09 -36.68
C ALA A 12 10.30 -31.80 -37.47
N LEU A 13 10.03 -30.69 -36.77
CA LEU A 13 9.74 -29.39 -37.38
C LEU A 13 10.94 -28.74 -38.06
N THR A 14 12.15 -29.11 -37.64
CA THR A 14 13.41 -28.57 -38.18
C THR A 14 13.93 -29.35 -39.39
N GLN A 15 13.26 -30.45 -39.77
CA GLN A 15 13.56 -31.22 -40.97
C GLN A 15 12.82 -30.65 -42.18
N PHE A 16 13.37 -29.58 -42.75
CA PHE A 16 12.93 -29.01 -44.02
C PHE A 16 14.13 -28.54 -44.84
N THR A 17 13.96 -28.43 -46.15
CA THR A 17 14.96 -27.89 -47.07
C THR A 17 15.04 -26.38 -46.88
N PRO A 18 16.16 -25.83 -46.34
CA PRO A 18 16.24 -24.40 -46.05
C PRO A 18 16.32 -23.58 -47.32
N VAL A 19 15.74 -22.37 -47.28
CA VAL A 19 15.70 -21.47 -48.42
C VAL A 19 17.12 -21.07 -48.79
N PRO A 20 17.58 -21.35 -50.02
CA PRO A 20 18.96 -21.06 -50.40
C PRO A 20 19.22 -19.55 -50.40
N ARG A 21 20.42 -19.17 -49.98
CA ARG A 21 20.87 -17.77 -49.92
C ARG A 21 21.99 -17.55 -50.94
N LEU A 22 21.84 -16.51 -51.75
CA LEU A 22 22.80 -16.15 -52.80
C LEU A 22 24.18 -15.73 -52.26
N LYS A 23 24.23 -15.17 -51.06
CA LYS A 23 25.46 -14.73 -50.41
C LYS A 23 25.44 -15.17 -48.95
N ASP A 24 26.52 -15.79 -48.51
CA ASP A 24 26.76 -16.00 -47.10
C ASP A 24 27.13 -14.66 -46.44
N ARG A 25 26.46 -14.33 -45.35
CA ARG A 25 26.65 -13.09 -44.59
C ARG A 25 26.61 -13.47 -43.12
N SER A 26 27.45 -12.85 -42.29
CA SER A 26 27.47 -13.09 -40.84
C SER A 26 26.10 -12.85 -40.17
N ASN A 27 25.33 -11.88 -40.66
CA ASN A 27 23.96 -11.60 -40.24
C ASN A 27 22.90 -12.21 -41.18
N GLY A 28 23.28 -13.21 -41.95
CA GLY A 28 22.45 -13.88 -42.94
C GLY A 28 21.55 -14.96 -42.34
N TRP A 29 20.56 -15.38 -43.13
CA TRP A 29 19.66 -16.48 -42.81
C TRP A 29 20.26 -17.79 -43.32
N SER A 30 21.35 -18.24 -42.67
CA SER A 30 21.95 -19.55 -42.99
C SER A 30 20.94 -20.67 -42.73
N PRO A 31 21.14 -21.86 -43.34
CA PRO A 31 20.29 -23.03 -43.10
C PRO A 31 20.07 -23.34 -41.60
N GLU A 32 21.12 -23.21 -40.81
CA GLU A 32 21.13 -23.44 -39.35
C GLU A 32 20.25 -22.40 -38.65
N ILE A 33 20.36 -21.13 -39.02
CA ILE A 33 19.54 -20.04 -38.46
C ILE A 33 18.07 -20.20 -38.83
N GLN A 34 17.76 -20.69 -40.04
CA GLN A 34 16.38 -20.97 -40.42
C GLN A 34 15.77 -22.08 -39.56
N ARG A 35 16.51 -23.17 -39.31
CA ARG A 35 16.06 -24.26 -38.42
C ARG A 35 15.89 -23.77 -36.98
N ALA A 36 16.89 -23.06 -36.44
CA ALA A 36 16.83 -22.49 -35.09
C ALA A 36 15.66 -21.50 -34.92
N PHE A 37 15.31 -20.77 -35.98
CA PHE A 37 14.16 -19.88 -35.96
C PHE A 37 12.84 -20.64 -35.87
N ILE A 38 12.68 -21.73 -36.64
CA ILE A 38 11.48 -22.57 -36.59
C ILE A 38 11.33 -23.23 -35.21
N GLU A 39 12.44 -23.70 -34.64
CA GLU A 39 12.49 -24.22 -33.26
C GLU A 39 12.06 -23.15 -32.25
N ALA A 40 12.67 -21.97 -32.27
CA ALA A 40 12.29 -20.87 -31.38
C ALA A 40 10.84 -20.40 -31.58
N LEU A 41 10.31 -20.52 -32.80
CA LEU A 41 8.91 -20.21 -33.10
C LEU A 41 7.96 -21.25 -32.50
N ALA A 42 8.34 -22.53 -32.51
CA ALA A 42 7.57 -23.60 -31.87
C ALA A 42 7.53 -23.42 -30.34
N ASP A 43 8.63 -22.97 -29.73
CA ASP A 43 8.71 -22.78 -28.28
C ASP A 43 7.96 -21.54 -27.79
N THR A 44 7.93 -20.48 -28.60
CA THR A 44 7.41 -19.17 -28.18
C THR A 44 6.05 -18.80 -28.77
N GLY A 45 5.68 -19.37 -29.92
CA GLY A 45 4.49 -18.97 -30.69
C GLY A 45 4.54 -17.52 -31.21
N SER A 46 5.66 -16.81 -31.06
CA SER A 46 5.80 -15.40 -31.39
C SER A 46 6.98 -15.15 -32.33
N VAL A 47 6.66 -14.64 -33.53
CA VAL A 47 7.65 -14.32 -34.57
C VAL A 47 8.71 -13.34 -34.08
N LYS A 48 8.29 -12.34 -33.31
CA LYS A 48 9.17 -11.33 -32.70
C LYS A 48 10.15 -11.95 -31.72
N SER A 49 9.64 -12.80 -30.83
CA SER A 49 10.47 -13.50 -29.84
C SER A 49 11.44 -14.47 -30.52
N ALA A 50 10.97 -15.24 -31.50
CA ALA A 50 11.79 -16.17 -32.27
C ALA A 50 12.90 -15.46 -33.08
N ALA A 51 12.57 -14.36 -33.76
CA ALA A 51 13.54 -13.57 -34.51
C ALA A 51 14.62 -12.97 -33.58
N ARG A 52 14.22 -12.49 -32.40
CA ARG A 52 15.15 -12.02 -31.37
C ARG A 52 16.05 -13.14 -30.85
N ALA A 53 15.51 -14.34 -30.63
CA ALA A 53 16.27 -15.50 -30.14
C ALA A 53 17.40 -15.90 -31.11
N VAL A 54 17.16 -15.82 -32.42
CA VAL A 54 18.19 -16.11 -33.45
C VAL A 54 19.02 -14.88 -33.87
N GLY A 55 18.80 -13.72 -33.24
CA GLY A 55 19.50 -12.48 -33.59
C GLY A 55 19.27 -12.01 -35.02
N ARG A 56 18.03 -12.11 -35.54
CA ARG A 56 17.63 -11.67 -36.88
C ARG A 56 16.41 -10.76 -36.85
N SER A 57 16.17 -10.06 -37.95
CA SER A 57 14.99 -9.21 -38.10
C SER A 57 13.75 -10.03 -38.48
N GLU A 58 12.60 -9.65 -37.93
CA GLU A 58 11.30 -10.24 -38.26
C GLU A 58 11.01 -10.13 -39.77
N VAL A 59 11.36 -8.99 -40.37
CA VAL A 59 11.19 -8.72 -41.80
C VAL A 59 11.92 -9.78 -42.64
N GLY A 60 13.14 -10.17 -42.25
CA GLY A 60 13.89 -11.21 -42.96
C GLY A 60 13.22 -12.58 -42.88
N ALA A 61 12.63 -12.92 -41.74
CA ALA A 61 11.88 -14.17 -41.57
C ALA A 61 10.65 -14.22 -42.49
N TYR A 62 9.90 -13.12 -42.60
CA TYR A 62 8.78 -13.02 -43.54
C TYR A 62 9.21 -13.07 -45.01
N GLN A 63 10.38 -12.51 -45.36
CA GLN A 63 10.94 -12.61 -46.71
C GLN A 63 11.25 -14.05 -47.10
N LEU A 64 11.81 -14.85 -46.18
CA LEU A 64 12.03 -16.28 -46.41
C LEU A 64 10.72 -17.03 -46.66
N ARG A 65 9.69 -16.74 -45.85
CA ARG A 65 8.37 -17.35 -45.99
C ARG A 65 7.71 -17.06 -47.34
N ARG A 66 7.99 -15.89 -47.93
CA ARG A 66 7.45 -15.48 -49.25
C ARG A 66 8.36 -15.85 -50.42
N HIS A 67 9.52 -16.45 -50.17
CA HIS A 67 10.46 -16.79 -51.22
C HIS A 67 9.90 -17.89 -52.14
N PRO A 68 10.16 -17.88 -53.46
CA PRO A 68 9.66 -18.91 -54.38
C PRO A 68 10.05 -20.35 -53.99
N GLN A 69 11.24 -20.52 -53.40
CA GLN A 69 11.73 -21.79 -52.87
C GLN A 69 11.49 -21.94 -51.36
N GLY A 70 10.59 -21.13 -50.78
CA GLY A 70 10.28 -21.08 -49.36
C GLY A 70 9.13 -21.98 -48.92
N ALA A 71 8.63 -22.86 -49.80
CA ALA A 71 7.45 -23.67 -49.54
C ALA A 71 7.60 -24.55 -48.28
N GLU A 72 8.71 -25.27 -48.14
CA GLU A 72 8.95 -26.13 -46.99
C GLU A 72 9.19 -25.32 -45.70
N PHE A 73 9.90 -24.18 -45.79
CA PHE A 73 10.05 -23.25 -44.66
C PHE A 73 8.69 -22.69 -44.21
N ALA A 74 7.79 -22.37 -45.14
CA ALA A 74 6.44 -21.90 -44.83
C ALA A 74 5.57 -22.99 -44.18
N ALA A 75 5.73 -24.25 -44.60
CA ALA A 75 5.06 -25.39 -43.97
C ALA A 75 5.58 -25.63 -42.55
N ALA A 76 6.91 -25.64 -42.37
CA ALA A 76 7.56 -25.75 -41.06
C ALA A 76 7.15 -24.61 -40.12
N TRP A 77 7.03 -23.39 -40.64
CA TRP A 77 6.52 -22.22 -39.92
C TRP A 77 5.09 -22.43 -39.43
N ALA A 78 4.19 -22.90 -40.30
CA ALA A 78 2.79 -23.12 -39.93
C ALA A 78 2.67 -24.20 -38.85
N ALA A 79 3.44 -25.29 -38.97
CA ALA A 79 3.49 -26.34 -37.97
C ALA A 79 4.08 -25.84 -36.63
N ALA A 80 5.15 -25.05 -36.66
CA ALA A 80 5.71 -24.41 -35.47
C ALA A 80 4.71 -23.48 -34.77
N LEU A 81 3.95 -22.66 -35.51
CA LEU A 81 2.89 -21.84 -34.93
C LEU A 81 1.80 -22.69 -34.26
N ALA A 82 1.40 -23.81 -34.87
CA ALA A 82 0.41 -24.71 -34.28
C ALA A 82 0.92 -25.29 -32.94
N HIS A 83 2.19 -25.69 -32.87
CA HIS A 83 2.82 -26.12 -31.62
C HIS A 83 2.91 -24.99 -30.57
N GLY A 84 3.29 -23.79 -31.00
CA GLY A 84 3.36 -22.63 -30.10
C GLY A 84 1.99 -22.29 -29.49
N VAL A 85 0.91 -22.40 -30.26
CA VAL A 85 -0.47 -22.21 -29.76
C VAL A 85 -0.83 -23.26 -28.71
N GLN A 86 -0.54 -24.54 -28.94
CA GLN A 86 -0.79 -25.61 -27.94
C GLN A 86 -0.07 -25.31 -26.62
N ARG A 87 1.18 -24.85 -26.68
CA ARG A 87 1.95 -24.49 -25.49
C ARG A 87 1.40 -23.26 -24.75
N ILE A 88 0.91 -22.26 -25.49
CA ILE A 88 0.22 -21.11 -24.90
C ILE A 88 -1.07 -21.56 -24.21
N GLU A 89 -1.81 -22.51 -24.80
CA GLU A 89 -3.01 -23.08 -24.18
C GLU A 89 -2.68 -23.79 -22.87
N ASP A 90 -1.63 -24.61 -22.83
CA ASP A 90 -1.20 -25.31 -21.62
C ASP A 90 -0.82 -24.32 -20.51
N LEU A 91 -0.06 -23.29 -20.84
CA LEU A 91 0.34 -22.24 -19.89
C LEU A 91 -0.85 -21.42 -19.40
N ALA A 92 -1.82 -21.14 -20.27
CA ALA A 92 -3.02 -20.42 -19.90
C ALA A 92 -3.95 -21.29 -19.03
N MET A 93 -3.99 -22.60 -19.26
CA MET A 93 -4.70 -23.56 -18.40
C MET A 93 -4.06 -23.64 -17.01
N ASP A 94 -2.74 -23.74 -16.93
CA ASP A 94 -1.99 -23.72 -15.68
C ASP A 94 -2.28 -22.45 -14.87
N ARG A 95 -2.21 -21.28 -15.51
CA ARG A 95 -2.57 -19.99 -14.88
C ARG A 95 -4.04 -19.90 -14.46
N ALA A 96 -4.94 -20.53 -15.21
CA ALA A 96 -6.36 -20.54 -14.86
C ALA A 96 -6.64 -21.42 -13.63
N ILE A 97 -5.92 -22.53 -13.49
CA ILE A 97 -6.08 -23.49 -12.37
C ILE A 97 -5.33 -23.00 -11.12
N ASN A 98 -4.06 -22.63 -11.28
CA ASN A 98 -3.15 -22.33 -10.17
C ASN A 98 -3.08 -20.83 -9.83
N GLY A 99 -3.59 -19.97 -10.71
CA GLY A 99 -3.48 -18.52 -10.58
C GLY A 99 -2.11 -18.00 -10.98
N THR A 100 -1.88 -16.71 -10.72
CA THR A 100 -0.58 -16.03 -10.92
C THR A 100 -0.17 -15.31 -9.65
N GLU A 101 1.11 -15.41 -9.27
CA GLU A 101 1.67 -14.63 -8.18
C GLU A 101 1.74 -13.15 -8.54
N GLU A 102 1.10 -12.32 -7.73
CA GLU A 102 1.14 -10.86 -7.83
C GLU A 102 1.88 -10.29 -6.62
N PRO A 103 2.99 -9.55 -6.81
CA PRO A 103 3.70 -8.92 -5.72
C PRO A 103 2.84 -7.83 -5.08
N VAL A 104 2.77 -7.82 -3.76
CA VAL A 104 2.03 -6.83 -2.96
C VAL A 104 3.03 -5.84 -2.37
N TYR A 105 2.93 -4.58 -2.80
CA TYR A 105 3.76 -3.49 -2.31
C TYR A 105 2.99 -2.62 -1.32
N SER A 106 3.66 -2.14 -0.28
CA SER A 106 3.20 -0.99 0.50
C SER A 106 4.36 -0.07 0.81
N TYR A 107 4.11 1.24 0.77
CA TYR A 107 5.13 2.29 0.95
C TYR A 107 6.41 2.05 0.11
N GLY A 108 6.25 1.54 -1.11
CA GLY A 108 7.37 1.26 -2.02
C GLY A 108 8.21 0.01 -1.67
N LYS A 109 7.89 -0.72 -0.60
CA LYS A 109 8.55 -1.98 -0.21
C LYS A 109 7.68 -3.18 -0.59
N LEU A 110 8.31 -4.24 -1.08
CA LEU A 110 7.65 -5.52 -1.34
C LEU A 110 7.33 -6.18 0.01
N ILE A 111 6.06 -6.39 0.31
CA ILE A 111 5.58 -6.97 1.57
C ILE A 111 5.32 -8.46 1.44
N GLY A 112 5.03 -8.95 0.23
CA GLY A 112 4.84 -10.37 -0.03
C GLY A 112 4.28 -10.63 -1.42
N THR A 113 3.82 -11.84 -1.65
CA THR A 113 3.11 -12.25 -2.87
C THR A 113 1.69 -12.68 -2.53
N ARG A 114 0.75 -12.43 -3.44
CA ARG A 114 -0.60 -12.99 -3.37
C ARG A 114 -0.89 -13.81 -4.62
N MET A 115 -1.62 -14.90 -4.47
CA MET A 115 -2.15 -15.63 -5.63
C MET A 115 -3.38 -14.92 -6.17
N LYS A 116 -3.36 -14.60 -7.47
CA LYS A 116 -4.50 -14.02 -8.19
C LYS A 116 -5.03 -15.01 -9.22
N TYR A 117 -6.27 -15.43 -9.03
CA TYR A 117 -6.99 -16.27 -9.98
C TYR A 117 -7.67 -15.40 -11.05
N ASN A 118 -7.67 -15.87 -12.30
CA ASN A 118 -8.34 -15.20 -13.41
C ASN A 118 -9.53 -16.03 -13.88
N ASP A 119 -10.66 -15.87 -13.20
CA ASP A 119 -11.91 -16.58 -13.50
C ASP A 119 -12.42 -16.30 -14.91
N GLY A 120 -12.11 -15.11 -15.46
CA GLY A 120 -12.42 -14.75 -16.84
C GLY A 120 -11.68 -15.63 -17.85
N LEU A 121 -10.38 -15.85 -17.63
CA LEU A 121 -9.56 -16.75 -18.45
C LEU A 121 -10.02 -18.21 -18.31
N LEU A 122 -10.32 -18.65 -17.08
CA LEU A 122 -10.87 -19.99 -16.83
C LEU A 122 -12.17 -20.22 -17.59
N MET A 123 -13.13 -19.29 -17.46
CA MET A 123 -14.42 -19.38 -18.13
C MET A 123 -14.30 -19.27 -19.65
N PHE A 124 -13.35 -18.48 -20.16
CA PHE A 124 -13.04 -18.42 -21.60
C PHE A 124 -12.54 -19.78 -22.12
N MET A 125 -11.62 -20.42 -21.41
CA MET A 125 -11.09 -21.74 -21.78
C MET A 125 -12.18 -22.83 -21.76
N LEU A 126 -13.01 -22.85 -20.72
CA LEU A 126 -14.11 -23.81 -20.58
C LEU A 126 -15.13 -23.68 -21.72
N ARG A 127 -15.49 -22.45 -22.10
CA ARG A 127 -16.42 -22.18 -23.20
C ARG A 127 -15.88 -22.62 -24.56
N ASN A 128 -14.59 -22.44 -24.82
CA ASN A 128 -13.99 -22.83 -26.10
C ASN A 128 -13.73 -24.33 -26.21
N ARG A 129 -13.33 -25.00 -25.12
CA ARG A 129 -13.00 -26.45 -25.15
C ARG A 129 -14.19 -27.37 -24.90
N ALA A 130 -15.20 -26.92 -24.17
CA ALA A 130 -16.41 -27.70 -23.90
C ALA A 130 -17.66 -26.85 -24.16
N PRO A 131 -17.88 -26.39 -25.40
CA PRO A 131 -19.00 -25.53 -25.75
C PRO A 131 -20.35 -26.20 -25.43
N GLU A 132 -20.51 -27.51 -25.67
CA GLU A 132 -21.76 -28.22 -25.33
C GLU A 132 -22.12 -28.14 -23.84
N ARG A 133 -21.12 -28.01 -22.95
CA ARG A 133 -21.35 -27.90 -21.49
C ARG A 133 -21.44 -26.45 -21.02
N PHE A 134 -20.72 -25.53 -21.64
CA PHE A 134 -20.51 -24.17 -21.12
C PHE A 134 -20.94 -23.04 -22.07
N ALA A 135 -21.27 -23.32 -23.34
CA ALA A 135 -21.78 -22.34 -24.30
C ALA A 135 -23.28 -22.06 -24.13
N GLY A 136 -24.04 -22.99 -23.50
CA GLY A 136 -25.47 -22.80 -23.20
C GLY A 136 -25.76 -21.65 -22.23
N ALA A 137 -24.78 -21.30 -21.40
CA ALA A 137 -24.73 -19.99 -20.78
C ALA A 137 -24.04 -19.04 -21.77
N GLY A 138 -24.85 -18.40 -22.62
CA GLY A 138 -24.40 -17.35 -23.54
C GLY A 138 -23.45 -16.35 -22.86
N PRO A 139 -22.70 -15.53 -23.61
CA PRO A 139 -21.71 -14.61 -23.03
C PRO A 139 -22.36 -13.92 -21.84
N ALA A 140 -21.70 -14.00 -20.66
CA ALA A 140 -22.27 -13.51 -19.41
C ALA A 140 -22.81 -12.13 -19.71
N ARG A 141 -24.15 -11.99 -19.70
CA ARG A 141 -24.81 -10.80 -20.23
C ARG A 141 -24.23 -9.65 -19.43
N GLY A 142 -23.40 -8.81 -20.05
CA GLY A 142 -22.86 -7.65 -19.36
C GLY A 142 -24.05 -6.90 -18.78
N LEU A 143 -23.96 -6.46 -17.53
CA LEU A 143 -25.08 -5.82 -16.83
C LEU A 143 -25.77 -4.85 -17.80
N SER A 144 -27.05 -5.11 -18.07
CA SER A 144 -27.88 -4.26 -18.91
C SER A 144 -27.83 -2.83 -18.39
N ALA A 145 -28.09 -1.85 -19.24
CA ALA A 145 -28.21 -0.45 -18.79
C ALA A 145 -29.18 -0.35 -17.59
N MET A 146 -30.27 -1.12 -17.61
CA MET A 146 -31.20 -1.21 -16.48
C MET A 146 -30.57 -1.84 -15.23
N ASP A 147 -29.76 -2.90 -15.38
CA ASP A 147 -29.08 -3.54 -14.26
C ASP A 147 -28.07 -2.59 -13.61
N ARG A 148 -27.33 -1.81 -14.41
CA ARG A 148 -26.40 -0.78 -13.91
C ARG A 148 -27.14 0.28 -13.09
N THR A 149 -28.27 0.78 -13.59
CA THR A 149 -29.09 1.77 -12.83
C THR A 149 -29.67 1.19 -11.54
N LYS A 150 -30.06 -0.09 -11.53
CA LYS A 150 -30.53 -0.78 -10.32
C LYS A 150 -29.40 -0.94 -9.32
N MET A 151 -28.21 -1.30 -9.78
CA MET A 151 -27.03 -1.35 -8.93
C MET A 151 -26.78 0.03 -8.33
N ASP A 152 -26.63 1.09 -9.12
CA ASP A 152 -26.37 2.44 -8.61
C ASP A 152 -27.36 2.90 -7.51
N ARG A 153 -28.63 2.50 -7.61
CA ARG A 153 -29.63 2.74 -6.56
C ARG A 153 -29.34 1.96 -5.28
N LEU A 154 -29.11 0.65 -5.37
CA LEU A 154 -28.71 -0.17 -4.23
C LEU A 154 -27.43 0.36 -3.59
N LYS A 155 -26.50 0.82 -4.41
CA LYS A 155 -25.25 1.39 -3.93
C LYS A 155 -25.45 2.64 -3.09
N LYS A 156 -26.30 3.54 -3.58
CA LYS A 156 -26.70 4.73 -2.83
C LYS A 156 -27.45 4.36 -1.55
N GLN A 157 -28.27 3.31 -1.58
CA GLN A 157 -28.99 2.83 -0.39
C GLN A 157 -28.03 2.33 0.68
N TRP A 158 -27.09 1.41 0.36
CA TRP A 158 -26.18 0.94 1.41
C TRP A 158 -25.20 2.02 1.86
N ARG A 159 -24.77 2.96 1.00
CA ARG A 159 -24.01 4.13 1.49
C ARG A 159 -24.80 4.90 2.52
N LYS A 160 -26.09 5.16 2.25
CA LYS A 160 -26.94 5.90 3.16
C LYS A 160 -27.19 5.14 4.47
N GLU A 161 -27.39 3.84 4.40
CA GLU A 161 -27.53 2.98 5.58
C GLU A 161 -26.23 2.95 6.39
N TRP A 162 -25.09 2.83 5.73
CA TRP A 162 -23.78 2.86 6.37
C TRP A 162 -23.47 4.22 6.99
N GLU A 163 -23.72 5.33 6.28
CA GLU A 163 -23.57 6.69 6.80
C GLU A 163 -24.47 6.91 8.02
N ALA A 164 -25.72 6.44 7.98
CA ALA A 164 -26.64 6.50 9.12
C ALA A 164 -26.16 5.65 10.30
N GLU A 165 -25.62 4.46 10.05
CA GLU A 165 -25.03 3.60 11.09
C GLU A 165 -23.78 4.25 11.69
N ARG A 166 -22.91 4.84 10.86
CA ARG A 166 -21.71 5.56 11.30
C ARG A 166 -22.06 6.83 12.07
N GLU A 167 -23.11 7.55 11.67
CA GLU A 167 -23.58 8.74 12.35
C GLU A 167 -24.22 8.38 13.70
N ALA A 168 -24.98 7.28 13.76
CA ALA A 168 -25.51 6.74 15.01
C ALA A 168 -24.42 6.24 15.98
N GLU A 169 -23.31 5.70 15.46
CA GLU A 169 -22.15 5.30 16.26
C GLU A 169 -21.14 6.45 16.50
N SER A 170 -21.30 7.58 15.81
CA SER A 170 -20.36 8.70 15.95
C SER A 170 -20.56 9.41 17.28
N VAL A 171 -19.47 9.55 18.02
CA VAL A 171 -19.41 10.42 19.21
C VAL A 171 -19.50 11.86 18.71
N SER A 172 -20.39 12.65 19.30
CA SER A 172 -20.58 14.03 18.87
C SER A 172 -19.29 14.83 19.03
N PRO A 173 -18.96 15.76 18.11
CA PRO A 173 -17.83 16.66 18.28
C PRO A 173 -17.84 17.42 19.63
N ALA A 174 -19.02 17.68 20.18
CA ALA A 174 -19.17 18.31 21.50
C ALA A 174 -18.75 17.37 22.64
N GLU A 175 -19.07 16.08 22.56
CA GLU A 175 -18.67 15.08 23.55
C GLU A 175 -17.16 14.83 23.52
N ILE A 176 -16.56 14.83 22.32
CA ILE A 176 -15.11 14.77 22.15
C ILE A 176 -14.45 15.98 22.82
N ARG A 177 -14.95 17.20 22.55
CA ARG A 177 -14.43 18.42 23.19
C ARG A 177 -14.59 18.38 24.71
N ALA A 178 -15.75 17.98 25.22
CA ALA A 178 -15.98 17.85 26.66
C ALA A 178 -15.06 16.80 27.32
N SER A 179 -14.74 15.70 26.61
CA SER A 179 -13.74 14.74 27.07
C SER A 179 -12.32 15.33 27.09
N ILE A 180 -11.94 16.10 26.06
CA ILE A 180 -10.64 16.77 26.01
C ILE A 180 -10.52 17.79 27.14
N GLU A 181 -11.53 18.64 27.34
CA GLU A 181 -11.57 19.64 28.39
C GLU A 181 -11.44 19.00 29.78
N ARG A 182 -12.17 17.90 30.05
CA ARG A 182 -12.04 17.13 31.29
C ARG A 182 -10.61 16.61 31.49
N LYS A 183 -9.99 16.04 30.46
CA LYS A 183 -8.61 15.53 30.53
C LYS A 183 -7.59 16.65 30.75
N VAL A 184 -7.74 17.78 30.08
CA VAL A 184 -6.87 18.96 30.25
C VAL A 184 -7.03 19.54 31.67
N ALA A 185 -8.24 19.61 32.20
CA ALA A 185 -8.49 20.06 33.56
C ALA A 185 -7.84 19.13 34.60
N ALA A 186 -7.97 17.81 34.43
CA ALA A 186 -7.32 16.82 35.29
C ALA A 186 -5.79 16.94 35.25
N LEU A 187 -5.20 17.11 34.05
CA LEU A 187 -3.77 17.31 33.89
C LEU A 187 -3.29 18.60 34.57
N LYS A 188 -4.02 19.70 34.41
CA LYS A 188 -3.73 20.96 35.10
C LYS A 188 -3.72 20.78 36.62
N ARG A 189 -4.72 20.11 37.19
CA ARG A 189 -4.77 19.80 38.63
C ARG A 189 -3.55 18.99 39.09
N ARG A 190 -3.14 17.96 38.32
CA ARG A 190 -1.95 17.14 38.63
C ARG A 190 -0.66 17.94 38.61
N VAL A 191 -0.48 18.81 37.61
CA VAL A 191 0.71 19.69 37.52
C VAL A 191 0.72 20.68 38.68
N GLN A 192 -0.43 21.28 38.98
CA GLN A 192 -0.61 22.23 40.08
C GLN A 192 -0.32 21.61 41.44
N ALA A 193 -0.85 20.41 41.74
CA ALA A 193 -0.60 19.69 42.99
C ALA A 193 0.89 19.32 43.20
N ARG A 194 1.66 19.15 42.11
CA ARG A 194 3.10 18.87 42.17
C ARG A 194 3.97 20.12 42.25
N THR A 195 3.40 21.29 42.01
CA THR A 195 4.15 22.55 41.97
C THR A 195 4.25 23.11 43.38
N SER A 196 5.45 23.16 43.97
CA SER A 196 5.62 23.81 45.27
C SER A 196 5.36 25.33 45.19
N PRO A 197 4.98 26.01 46.28
CA PRO A 197 4.79 27.47 46.29
C PRO A 197 5.98 28.24 45.72
N ARG A 198 7.21 27.76 46.00
CA ARG A 198 8.45 28.35 45.46
C ARG A 198 8.61 28.10 43.97
N ALA A 199 8.24 26.92 43.48
CA ALA A 199 8.28 26.62 42.05
C ALA A 199 7.26 27.45 41.26
N TYR A 200 6.09 27.72 41.85
CA TYR A 200 5.07 28.59 41.26
C TYR A 200 5.56 30.03 41.10
N GLU A 201 6.14 30.62 42.16
CA GLU A 201 6.70 31.98 42.10
C GLU A 201 7.85 32.09 41.08
N LEU A 202 8.69 31.06 40.96
CA LEU A 202 9.73 31.00 39.92
C LEU A 202 9.14 30.91 38.51
N HIS A 203 8.07 30.13 38.32
CA HIS A 203 7.38 30.04 37.04
C HIS A 203 6.71 31.36 36.66
N LEU A 204 6.10 32.04 37.63
CA LEU A 204 5.50 33.35 37.45
C LEU A 204 6.56 34.39 37.07
N ALA A 205 7.69 34.42 37.78
CA ALA A 205 8.82 35.30 37.48
C ALA A 205 9.40 35.04 36.08
N SER A 206 9.57 33.76 35.70
CA SER A 206 10.02 33.37 34.37
C SER A 206 9.04 33.81 33.28
N SER A 207 7.73 33.68 33.51
CA SER A 207 6.69 34.07 32.56
C SER A 207 6.60 35.59 32.42
N ALA A 208 6.80 36.32 33.53
CA ALA A 208 6.86 37.78 33.52
C ALA A 208 8.07 38.29 32.75
N GLN A 209 9.22 37.62 32.90
CA GLN A 209 10.41 37.92 32.11
C GLN A 209 10.14 37.69 30.62
N SER A 210 9.57 36.55 30.24
CA SER A 210 9.26 36.28 28.82
C SER A 210 8.31 37.32 28.20
N ARG A 211 7.28 37.77 28.93
CA ARG A 211 6.41 38.87 28.46
C ARG A 211 7.17 40.19 28.33
N ALA A 212 8.00 40.53 29.31
CA ALA A 212 8.81 41.74 29.28
C ALA A 212 9.82 41.74 28.11
N ASP A 213 10.39 40.57 27.79
CA ASP A 213 11.29 40.38 26.66
C ASP A 213 10.56 40.55 25.32
N GLU A 214 9.38 39.94 25.18
CA GLU A 214 8.51 40.10 24.00
C GLU A 214 8.07 41.55 23.79
N GLU A 215 7.64 42.24 24.85
CA GLU A 215 7.26 43.66 24.80
C GLU A 215 8.45 44.60 24.56
N ALA A 216 9.65 44.23 25.02
CA ALA A 216 10.89 44.91 24.65
C ALA A 216 11.27 44.69 23.18
N GLY A 217 10.61 43.77 22.48
CA GLY A 217 10.81 43.46 21.08
C GLY A 217 11.89 42.41 20.81
N TRP A 218 12.26 41.62 21.83
CA TRP A 218 13.21 40.53 21.65
C TRP A 218 12.58 39.39 20.84
N LEU A 219 13.35 38.86 19.89
CA LEU A 219 12.95 37.75 19.03
C LEU A 219 13.85 36.53 19.30
N PRO A 220 13.28 35.31 19.35
CA PRO A 220 14.05 34.08 19.50
C PRO A 220 15.18 33.97 18.48
N GLY A 221 16.42 33.79 18.96
CA GLY A 221 17.62 33.65 18.13
C GLY A 221 18.41 34.95 17.89
N THR A 222 17.93 36.10 18.39
CA THR A 222 18.70 37.36 18.39
C THR A 222 19.51 37.54 19.68
N PRO A 223 20.66 38.26 19.65
CA PRO A 223 21.39 38.62 20.86
C PRO A 223 20.49 39.39 21.84
N TYR A 224 20.50 39.00 23.11
CA TYR A 224 19.58 39.53 24.12
C TYR A 224 20.01 40.90 24.67
N GLU A 225 21.31 41.17 24.75
CA GLU A 225 21.90 42.37 25.38
C GLU A 225 21.24 43.72 25.00
N PRO A 226 20.88 43.99 23.72
CA PRO A 226 20.28 45.26 23.33
C PRO A 226 18.89 45.51 23.94
N TYR A 227 18.20 44.45 24.34
CA TYR A 227 16.82 44.49 24.85
C TYR A 227 16.76 44.43 26.37
N ALA A 228 17.84 44.00 27.03
CA ALA A 228 17.88 43.73 28.46
C ALA A 228 17.47 44.92 29.33
N GLN A 229 17.91 46.14 28.98
CA GLN A 229 17.55 47.34 29.73
C GLN A 229 16.05 47.65 29.62
N ARG A 230 15.49 47.53 28.42
CA ARG A 230 14.06 47.79 28.19
C ARG A 230 13.18 46.73 28.84
N ALA A 231 13.57 45.46 28.76
CA ALA A 231 12.89 44.37 29.44
C ALA A 231 12.91 44.55 30.97
N ALA A 232 14.04 45.00 31.54
CA ALA A 232 14.15 45.29 32.97
C ALA A 232 13.22 46.43 33.43
N GLU A 233 13.00 47.45 32.59
CA GLU A 233 12.03 48.53 32.87
C GLU A 233 10.57 48.03 32.86
N LEU A 234 10.25 47.08 31.97
CA LEU A 234 8.89 46.56 31.79
C LEU A 234 8.53 45.42 32.77
N LEU A 235 9.55 44.73 33.31
CA LEU A 235 9.38 43.56 34.16
C LEU A 235 8.47 43.80 35.39
N PRO A 236 8.58 44.90 36.16
CA PRO A 236 7.68 45.12 37.31
C PRO A 236 6.20 45.19 36.91
N ALA A 237 5.89 45.86 35.79
CA ALA A 237 4.52 45.94 35.27
C ALA A 237 4.01 44.58 34.79
N CYS A 238 4.85 43.80 34.11
CA CYS A 238 4.52 42.43 33.69
C CYS A 238 4.25 41.50 34.88
N ILE A 239 5.01 41.64 35.98
CA ILE A 239 4.79 40.90 37.22
C ILE A 239 3.42 41.25 37.83
N GLU A 240 3.05 42.53 37.89
CA GLU A 240 1.75 42.95 38.42
C GLU A 240 0.58 42.44 37.56
N GLN A 241 0.69 42.53 36.24
CA GLN A 241 -0.31 42.00 35.31
C GLN A 241 -0.49 40.49 35.46
N LEU A 242 0.61 39.74 35.52
CA LEU A 242 0.55 38.29 35.72
C LEU A 242 0.04 37.91 37.11
N ARG A 243 0.34 38.66 38.18
CA ARG A 243 -0.26 38.44 39.50
C ARG A 243 -1.76 38.72 39.53
N ALA A 244 -2.26 39.61 38.67
CA ALA A 244 -3.68 39.87 38.51
C ALA A 244 -4.39 38.74 37.73
N GLU A 245 -3.77 38.21 36.68
CA GLU A 245 -4.29 37.08 35.90
C GLU A 245 -4.17 35.73 36.64
N TRP A 246 -3.09 35.57 37.40
CA TRP A 246 -2.71 34.37 38.14
C TRP A 246 -2.41 34.75 39.60
N PRO A 247 -3.43 34.82 40.47
CA PRO A 247 -3.28 35.19 41.86
C PRO A 247 -2.30 34.29 42.65
N SER A 248 -1.94 34.72 43.86
CA SER A 248 -1.05 33.98 44.78
C SER A 248 -1.34 32.48 44.80
N TYR A 249 -0.29 31.67 44.94
CA TYR A 249 -0.38 30.20 45.02
C TYR A 249 -1.51 29.74 45.95
N GLU A 250 -1.69 30.36 47.12
CA GLU A 250 -2.75 30.00 48.08
C GLU A 250 -4.18 30.30 47.60
N LYS A 251 -4.36 31.30 46.72
CA LYS A 251 -5.65 31.64 46.11
C LYS A 251 -5.92 30.81 44.85
N ALA A 252 -4.87 30.47 44.11
CA ALA A 252 -4.93 29.58 42.93
C ALA A 252 -5.04 28.10 43.33
N HIS A 253 -4.56 27.76 44.53
CA HIS A 253 -4.54 26.44 45.15
C HIS A 253 -5.09 26.56 46.57
N PRO A 254 -6.42 26.64 46.74
CA PRO A 254 -7.00 26.53 48.08
C PRO A 254 -6.51 25.24 48.72
N THR A 255 -6.20 25.29 50.02
CA THR A 255 -5.84 24.09 50.77
C THR A 255 -6.96 23.07 50.60
N PRO A 256 -6.69 21.89 50.02
CA PRO A 256 -7.71 20.88 49.83
C PRO A 256 -8.30 20.50 51.19
N THR A 257 -9.61 20.26 51.19
CA THR A 257 -10.32 19.77 52.38
C THR A 257 -9.82 18.38 52.76
N GLU A 258 -10.01 17.96 54.02
CA GLU A 258 -9.60 16.62 54.48
C GLU A 258 -10.25 15.50 53.64
N GLU A 259 -11.47 15.72 53.15
CA GLU A 259 -12.19 14.80 52.27
C GLU A 259 -11.54 14.70 50.87
N GLU A 260 -11.16 15.83 50.27
CA GLU A 260 -10.48 15.86 48.96
C GLU A 260 -9.08 15.25 49.01
N LEU A 261 -8.36 15.42 50.13
CA LEU A 261 -7.06 14.78 50.35
C LEU A 261 -7.18 13.26 50.40
N ALA A 262 -8.19 12.74 51.11
CA ALA A 262 -8.45 11.31 51.19
C ALA A 262 -8.81 10.71 49.81
N GLU A 263 -9.67 11.39 49.03
CA GLU A 263 -10.01 10.96 47.67
C GLU A 263 -8.79 10.95 46.72
N TRP A 264 -7.87 11.91 46.88
CA TRP A 264 -6.66 11.99 46.05
C TRP A 264 -5.62 10.94 46.43
N GLU A 265 -5.51 10.60 47.72
CA GLU A 265 -4.65 9.51 48.19
C GLU A 265 -5.15 8.15 47.71
N GLU A 266 -6.47 7.90 47.78
CA GLU A 266 -7.09 6.68 47.24
C GLU A 266 -6.88 6.57 45.72
N ALA A 267 -7.12 7.64 44.96
CA ALA A 267 -6.89 7.66 43.52
C ALA A 267 -5.42 7.46 43.14
N ALA A 268 -4.49 7.99 43.93
CA ALA A 268 -3.04 7.79 43.72
C ALA A 268 -2.59 6.37 44.11
N GLU A 269 -3.25 5.72 45.07
CA GLU A 269 -3.05 4.29 45.33
C GLU A 269 -3.61 3.41 44.22
N GLU A 270 -4.77 3.75 43.66
CA GLU A 270 -5.33 3.05 42.50
C GLU A 270 -4.45 3.20 41.25
N GLU A 271 -3.94 4.39 40.95
CA GLU A 271 -2.98 4.59 39.84
C GLU A 271 -1.67 3.82 40.08
N ARG A 272 -1.16 3.78 41.32
CA ARG A 272 0.03 2.98 41.65
C ARG A 272 -0.22 1.48 41.54
N LYS A 273 -1.41 1.00 41.91
CA LYS A 273 -1.83 -0.40 41.71
C LYS A 273 -1.97 -0.71 40.22
N ALA A 274 -2.57 0.18 39.44
CA ALA A 274 -2.72 0.03 38.00
C ALA A 274 -1.36 0.04 37.28
N GLU A 275 -0.43 0.94 37.61
CA GLU A 275 0.94 0.93 37.07
C GLU A 275 1.75 -0.31 37.51
N ALA A 276 1.45 -0.86 38.69
CA ALA A 276 2.07 -2.09 39.17
C ALA A 276 1.51 -3.34 38.45
N GLU A 277 0.23 -3.37 38.13
CA GLU A 277 -0.41 -4.42 37.32
C GLU A 277 -0.10 -4.29 35.82
N GLU A 278 0.11 -3.07 35.32
CA GLU A 278 0.45 -2.77 33.92
C GLU A 278 1.95 -2.97 33.61
N LYS A 279 2.78 -3.34 34.61
CA LYS A 279 4.11 -3.90 34.35
C LYS A 279 4.00 -5.41 34.09
N PRO A 280 3.97 -5.89 32.84
CA PRO A 280 4.15 -7.31 32.57
C PRO A 280 5.56 -7.71 33.02
N GLU A 281 5.65 -8.70 33.93
CA GLU A 281 6.86 -9.49 34.11
C GLU A 281 7.20 -10.14 32.76
N GLY A 282 8.29 -9.68 32.15
CA GLY A 282 8.76 -10.14 30.85
C GLY A 282 8.70 -9.02 29.82
N GLU A 283 9.85 -8.42 29.53
CA GLU A 283 10.06 -7.62 28.33
C GLU A 283 9.63 -8.49 27.13
N PRO A 284 8.53 -8.17 26.42
CA PRO A 284 8.24 -8.86 25.18
C PRO A 284 9.35 -8.46 24.22
N ASP A 285 10.00 -9.47 23.65
CA ASP A 285 10.97 -9.34 22.57
C ASP A 285 10.52 -8.23 21.61
N ARG A 286 11.38 -7.24 21.37
CA ARG A 286 11.11 -6.06 20.53
C ARG A 286 11.05 -6.41 19.04
N SER A 287 10.52 -7.58 18.71
CA SER A 287 10.27 -8.08 17.37
C SER A 287 8.78 -8.07 16.98
N ALA A 288 7.85 -7.71 17.87
CA ALA A 288 6.42 -7.68 17.56
C ALA A 288 5.60 -6.62 18.31
N ASN A 289 5.42 -5.43 17.73
CA ASN A 289 4.13 -4.72 17.68
C ASN A 289 4.26 -3.48 16.78
N SER A 290 3.50 -3.41 15.69
CA SER A 290 2.14 -2.85 15.67
C SER A 290 2.14 -1.39 16.14
N GLY A 291 2.54 -0.52 15.21
CA GLY A 291 2.21 0.91 15.27
C GLY A 291 0.69 1.12 15.20
N PRO A 292 0.23 2.37 15.34
CA PRO A 292 -1.20 2.67 15.52
C PRO A 292 -2.03 1.98 14.42
N HIS A 293 -3.04 1.21 14.84
CA HIS A 293 -4.03 0.62 13.94
C HIS A 293 -4.77 1.75 13.20
N ILE A 294 -4.22 2.18 12.08
CA ILE A 294 -4.94 2.97 11.08
C ILE A 294 -5.95 2.00 10.46
N ARG A 295 -7.24 2.16 10.79
CA ARG A 295 -8.32 1.53 10.03
C ARG A 295 -8.11 1.92 8.57
N GLN A 296 -7.74 0.95 7.72
CA GLN A 296 -7.65 1.17 6.30
C GLN A 296 -9.07 1.46 5.79
N LEU A 297 -9.28 2.68 5.34
CA LEU A 297 -10.43 3.04 4.52
C LEU A 297 -10.28 2.33 3.17
N LYS A 298 -10.75 1.09 3.09
CA LYS A 298 -10.95 0.35 1.86
C LYS A 298 -12.33 -0.28 1.92
N ASP A 299 -13.27 0.35 1.24
CA ASP A 299 -14.04 -0.30 0.18
C ASP A 299 -14.83 0.75 -0.62
N ASP A 300 -14.11 1.51 -1.46
CA ASP A 300 -14.69 2.23 -2.60
C ASP A 300 -14.67 1.36 -3.87
N ARG A 301 -15.02 0.08 -3.72
CA ARG A 301 -15.44 -0.75 -4.85
C ARG A 301 -16.94 -0.86 -4.83
N TRP A 302 -17.52 0.16 -5.45
CA TRP A 302 -18.84 0.13 -6.01
C TRP A 302 -18.79 -0.44 -7.42
#